data_AF-A0A940WDJ2-F1
#
_entry.id   AF-A0A940WDJ2-F1
#
_cell.length_a   1.000
_cell.length_b   1.000
_cell.length_c   1.000
_cell.angle_alpha   90.00
_cell.angle_beta   90.00
_cell.angle_gamma   90.00
#
_symmetry.space_group_name_H-M   'P 1'
#
loop_
_entity.id
_entity.type
_entity.pdbx_description
1 polymer ?
#
loop_
_entity_poly.entity_id
_entity_poly.type
_entity_poly.pdbx_seq_one_letter_code
_entity_poly.pdbx_strand_id
1 'polypeptide(L)'
;MAELAPWRAAVAGPPRAFELDGEHFVIVSDWSVLLDRLRFETWQLDLLHDLLDEAGADRIDDRLDDELDTLTLRECARVAEGLVEAATGRRWWVAQRLIASAADDWHELDGMLLLRGVDLVELARAAPARLCNVMHRLIVEGLGKTDREMFEFRLRRPPRGVDVRRTQVMTDAEQGAAFMAAMGALQGGRS
;
A
#
# COMPACT_ATOMS: atom_id res chain seq x y z
N MET A 1 17.16 -19.52 1.58
CA MET A 1 17.18 -18.14 1.04
C MET A 1 16.68 -17.22 2.13
N ALA A 2 17.46 -16.23 2.55
CA ALA A 2 17.05 -15.30 3.60
C ALA A 2 16.00 -14.33 3.03
N GLU A 3 14.79 -14.36 3.58
CA GLU A 3 13.68 -13.47 3.26
C GLU A 3 14.15 -12.00 3.39
N LEU A 4 14.12 -11.25 2.30
CA LEU A 4 14.45 -9.82 2.33
C LEU A 4 13.36 -9.11 3.14
N ALA A 5 13.73 -8.56 4.28
CA ALA A 5 12.79 -7.91 5.17
C ALA A 5 12.07 -6.74 4.45
N PRO A 6 10.73 -6.61 4.57
CA PRO A 6 9.89 -5.65 3.83
C PRO A 6 10.37 -4.19 3.83
N TRP A 7 11.13 -3.78 4.85
CA TRP A 7 11.69 -2.44 4.92
C TRP A 7 12.70 -2.12 3.81
N ARG A 8 13.37 -3.11 3.19
CA ARG A 8 14.33 -2.89 2.10
C ARG A 8 13.66 -2.49 0.79
N ALA A 9 12.54 -3.12 0.45
CA ALA A 9 11.74 -2.76 -0.72
C ALA A 9 11.27 -1.30 -0.63
N ALA A 10 10.84 -0.87 0.56
CA ALA A 10 10.40 0.49 0.79
C ALA A 10 11.51 1.56 0.68
N VAL A 11 12.80 1.18 0.75
CA VAL A 11 13.92 2.11 0.48
C VAL A 11 14.08 2.38 -1.01
N ALA A 12 13.71 1.44 -1.87
CA ALA A 12 13.75 1.60 -3.33
C ALA A 12 12.63 2.49 -3.87
N GLY A 13 11.66 2.83 -3.03
CA GLY A 13 10.44 3.53 -3.40
C GLY A 13 9.25 2.57 -3.51
N PRO A 14 8.03 3.09 -3.59
CA PRO A 14 6.85 2.25 -3.68
C PRO A 14 6.76 1.57 -5.05
N PRO A 15 6.03 0.44 -5.16
CA PRO A 15 5.86 -0.27 -6.43
C PRO A 15 5.33 0.63 -7.55
N ARG A 16 5.67 0.29 -8.79
CA ARG A 16 5.16 0.97 -9.99
C ARG A 16 4.27 0.09 -10.86
N ALA A 17 4.13 -1.17 -10.46
CA ALA A 17 3.32 -2.16 -11.15
C ALA A 17 3.10 -3.36 -10.22
N PHE A 18 2.14 -4.21 -10.57
CA PHE A 18 1.88 -5.48 -9.92
C PHE A 18 1.40 -6.54 -10.90
N GLU A 19 1.40 -7.79 -10.45
CA GLU A 19 0.80 -8.90 -11.17
C GLU A 19 -0.47 -9.36 -10.46
N LEU A 20 -1.51 -9.63 -11.24
CA LEU A 20 -2.77 -10.18 -10.77
C LEU A 20 -3.20 -11.28 -11.74
N ASP A 21 -3.19 -12.51 -11.26
CA ASP A 21 -3.54 -13.70 -12.05
C ASP A 21 -2.78 -13.82 -13.38
N GLY A 22 -1.46 -13.57 -13.34
CA GLY A 22 -0.59 -13.62 -14.51
C GLY A 22 -0.68 -12.40 -15.45
N GLU A 23 -1.61 -11.49 -15.19
CA GLU A 23 -1.69 -10.22 -15.90
C GLU A 23 -0.88 -9.12 -15.20
N HIS A 24 -0.29 -8.25 -16.01
CA HIS A 24 0.57 -7.17 -15.54
C HIS A 24 -0.18 -5.83 -15.56
N PHE A 25 -0.22 -5.15 -14.42
CA PHE A 25 -0.89 -3.87 -14.24
C PHE A 25 0.12 -2.78 -13.86
N VAL A 26 0.10 -1.66 -14.58
CA VAL A 26 0.96 -0.50 -14.33
C VAL A 26 0.25 0.46 -13.39
N ILE A 27 0.94 0.88 -12.32
CA ILE A 27 0.45 1.90 -11.40
C ILE A 27 0.75 3.26 -12.01
N VAL A 28 -0.31 4.00 -12.32
CA VAL A 28 -0.22 5.33 -12.98
C VAL A 28 -0.44 6.46 -12.00
N SER A 29 -1.19 6.23 -10.92
CA SER A 29 -1.48 7.22 -9.91
C SER A 29 -0.38 7.31 -8.85
N ASP A 30 -0.45 8.37 -8.04
CA ASP A 30 0.47 8.54 -6.94
C ASP A 30 0.01 7.81 -5.67
N TRP A 31 0.95 7.59 -4.75
CA TRP A 31 0.71 6.87 -3.50
C TRP A 31 0.06 7.72 -2.40
N SER A 32 -0.30 8.98 -2.67
CA SER A 32 -1.07 9.78 -1.71
C SER A 32 -2.48 9.25 -1.49
N VAL A 33 -3.02 8.47 -2.43
CA VAL A 33 -4.31 7.75 -2.29
C VAL A 33 -4.37 6.85 -1.06
N LEU A 34 -3.21 6.43 -0.52
CA LEU A 34 -3.14 5.70 0.75
C LEU A 34 -3.76 6.47 1.92
N LEU A 35 -3.63 7.80 1.90
CA LEU A 35 -4.17 8.68 2.94
C LEU A 35 -5.70 8.61 2.98
N ASP A 36 -6.33 8.56 1.80
CA ASP A 36 -7.78 8.53 1.66
C ASP A 36 -8.35 7.12 1.83
N ARG A 37 -7.65 6.10 1.36
CA ARG A 37 -8.18 4.72 1.35
C ARG A 37 -7.96 4.01 2.67
N LEU A 38 -6.78 4.12 3.27
CA LEU A 38 -6.45 3.35 4.48
C LEU A 38 -7.17 3.81 5.75
N ARG A 39 -7.95 4.89 5.70
CA ARG A 39 -8.84 5.29 6.80
C ARG A 39 -10.08 4.40 6.93
N PHE A 40 -10.43 3.65 5.89
CA PHE A 40 -11.63 2.79 5.87
C PHE A 40 -11.29 1.32 6.16
N GLU A 41 -12.27 0.55 6.61
CA GLU A 41 -12.11 -0.90 6.86
C GLU A 41 -12.02 -1.70 5.55
N THR A 42 -12.81 -1.32 4.56
CA THR A 42 -12.83 -1.89 3.20
C THR A 42 -12.25 -0.87 2.24
N TRP A 43 -11.02 -1.11 1.79
CA TRP A 43 -10.25 -0.16 0.98
C TRP A 43 -9.57 -0.80 -0.21
N GLN A 44 -9.53 -2.13 -0.26
CA GLN A 44 -8.61 -2.86 -1.12
C GLN A 44 -8.93 -2.70 -2.60
N LEU A 45 -10.20 -2.89 -3.00
CA LEU A 45 -10.61 -2.77 -4.40
C LEU A 45 -10.50 -1.32 -4.87
N ASP A 46 -11.05 -0.39 -4.08
CA ASP A 46 -10.94 1.05 -4.32
C ASP A 46 -9.49 1.52 -4.48
N LEU A 47 -8.56 0.99 -3.67
CA LEU A 47 -7.14 1.32 -3.81
C LEU A 47 -6.61 0.82 -5.15
N LEU A 48 -6.94 -0.39 -5.59
CA LEU A 48 -6.49 -0.88 -6.89
C LEU A 48 -7.02 0.03 -8.01
N HIS A 49 -8.30 0.40 -7.96
CA HIS A 49 -8.90 1.25 -8.99
C HIS A 49 -8.22 2.63 -9.01
N ASP A 50 -7.99 3.22 -7.84
CA ASP A 50 -7.30 4.50 -7.74
C ASP A 50 -5.85 4.46 -8.23
N LEU A 51 -5.18 3.31 -8.14
CA LEU A 51 -3.79 3.15 -8.59
C LEU A 51 -3.66 2.96 -10.10
N LEU A 52 -4.73 2.56 -10.78
CA LEU A 52 -4.76 2.24 -12.20
C LEU A 52 -5.34 3.39 -13.04
N ASP A 53 -5.14 3.31 -14.36
CA ASP A 53 -5.92 4.12 -15.29
C ASP A 53 -7.32 3.52 -15.47
N GLU A 54 -8.20 4.26 -16.15
CA GLU A 54 -9.58 3.84 -16.42
C GLU A 54 -9.62 2.46 -17.09
N ALA A 55 -8.75 2.20 -18.07
CA ALA A 55 -8.70 0.91 -18.76
C ALA A 55 -8.23 -0.24 -17.85
N GLY A 56 -7.29 0.00 -16.94
CA GLY A 56 -6.84 -0.99 -15.96
C GLY A 56 -7.92 -1.29 -14.91
N ALA A 57 -8.64 -0.28 -14.45
CA ALA A 57 -9.76 -0.43 -13.52
C ALA A 57 -10.92 -1.19 -14.16
N ASP A 58 -11.36 -0.76 -15.35
CA ASP A 58 -12.43 -1.42 -16.11
C ASP A 58 -12.12 -2.89 -16.36
N ARG A 59 -10.85 -3.22 -16.65
CA ARG A 59 -10.42 -4.62 -16.82
C ARG A 59 -10.58 -5.45 -15.54
N ILE A 60 -10.31 -4.88 -14.36
CA ILE A 60 -10.54 -5.60 -13.11
C ILE A 60 -12.04 -5.82 -12.91
N ASP A 61 -12.86 -4.80 -13.16
CA ASP A 61 -14.32 -4.88 -13.03
C ASP A 61 -14.92 -5.91 -14.01
N ASP A 62 -14.55 -5.88 -15.28
CA ASP A 62 -14.99 -6.83 -16.31
C ASP A 62 -14.69 -8.29 -15.88
N ARG A 63 -13.51 -8.53 -15.29
CA ARG A 63 -13.11 -9.86 -14.81
C ARG A 63 -13.84 -10.28 -13.54
N LEU A 64 -14.14 -9.34 -12.64
CA LEU A 64 -14.93 -9.63 -11.44
C LEU A 64 -16.40 -9.89 -11.76
N ASP A 65 -16.91 -9.32 -12.85
CA ASP A 65 -18.28 -9.51 -13.33
C ASP A 65 -18.45 -10.80 -14.17
N ASP A 66 -17.37 -11.37 -14.71
CA ASP A 66 -17.40 -12.65 -15.43
C ASP A 66 -17.44 -13.85 -14.45
N GLU A 67 -18.61 -14.49 -14.37
CA GLU A 67 -18.82 -15.68 -13.53
C GLU A 67 -17.91 -16.88 -13.88
N LEU A 68 -17.30 -16.88 -15.07
CA LEU A 68 -16.36 -17.92 -15.50
C LEU A 68 -14.90 -17.58 -15.19
N ASP A 69 -14.59 -16.34 -14.83
CA ASP A 69 -13.24 -15.93 -14.44
C ASP A 69 -12.92 -16.45 -13.04
N THR A 70 -11.64 -16.77 -12.81
CA THR A 70 -11.15 -17.23 -11.51
C THR A 70 -10.80 -16.10 -10.56
N LEU A 71 -10.74 -14.86 -11.04
CA LEU A 71 -10.42 -13.68 -10.25
C LEU A 71 -11.49 -13.43 -9.19
N THR A 72 -11.06 -13.31 -7.95
CA THR A 72 -11.93 -13.03 -6.82
C THR A 72 -11.60 -11.70 -6.15
N LEU A 73 -12.61 -11.10 -5.49
CA LEU A 73 -12.41 -9.97 -4.57
C LEU A 73 -11.33 -10.26 -3.51
N ARG A 74 -11.17 -11.53 -3.13
CA ARG A 74 -10.15 -11.96 -2.17
C ARG A 74 -8.73 -11.86 -2.74
N GLU A 75 -8.54 -12.16 -4.01
CA GLU A 75 -7.23 -12.02 -4.67
C GLU A 75 -6.88 -10.56 -4.88
N CYS A 76 -7.85 -9.75 -5.32
CA CYS A 76 -7.72 -8.30 -5.36
C CYS A 76 -7.31 -7.75 -3.99
N ALA A 77 -7.99 -8.20 -2.92
CA ALA A 77 -7.66 -7.81 -1.55
C ALA A 77 -6.21 -8.14 -1.16
N ARG A 78 -5.73 -9.35 -1.49
CA ARG A 78 -4.35 -9.75 -1.19
C ARG A 78 -3.32 -8.94 -1.95
N VAL A 79 -3.57 -8.63 -3.21
CA VAL A 79 -2.67 -7.81 -4.02
C VAL A 79 -2.60 -6.39 -3.45
N ALA A 80 -3.75 -5.77 -3.15
CA ALA A 80 -3.81 -4.45 -2.53
C ALA A 80 -3.07 -4.42 -1.17
N GLU A 81 -3.27 -5.43 -0.33
CA GLU A 81 -2.52 -5.63 0.91
C GLU A 81 -1.01 -5.71 0.67
N GLY A 82 -0.57 -6.56 -0.26
CA GLY A 82 0.85 -6.70 -0.62
C GLY A 82 1.47 -5.40 -1.15
N LEU A 83 0.71 -4.64 -1.95
CA LEU A 83 1.10 -3.33 -2.45
C LEU A 83 1.33 -2.32 -1.32
N VAL A 84 0.42 -2.26 -0.35
CA VAL A 84 0.60 -1.44 0.85
C VAL A 84 1.83 -1.88 1.64
N GLU A 85 2.06 -3.20 1.78
CA GLU A 85 3.23 -3.70 2.48
C GLU A 85 4.54 -3.29 1.80
N ALA A 86 4.59 -3.39 0.47
CA ALA A 86 5.74 -3.00 -0.32
C ALA A 86 5.97 -1.48 -0.30
N ALA A 87 4.90 -0.67 -0.43
CA ALA A 87 5.00 0.78 -0.44
C ALA A 87 5.41 1.36 0.92
N THR A 88 4.91 0.78 2.01
CA THR A 88 5.13 1.30 3.37
C THR A 88 6.25 0.60 4.12
N GLY A 89 6.72 -0.56 3.64
CA GLY A 89 7.70 -1.41 4.32
C GLY A 89 7.18 -2.01 5.64
N ARG A 90 5.86 -2.03 5.83
CA ARG A 90 5.17 -2.44 7.07
C ARG A 90 4.07 -3.42 6.72
N ARG A 91 3.64 -4.25 7.68
CA ARG A 91 2.43 -5.05 7.50
C ARG A 91 1.24 -4.14 7.19
N TRP A 92 0.36 -4.54 6.28
CA TRP A 92 -0.68 -3.65 5.77
C TRP A 92 -1.57 -3.12 6.90
N TRP A 93 -1.89 -3.97 7.89
CA TRP A 93 -2.70 -3.58 9.04
C TRP A 93 -2.00 -2.63 10.00
N VAL A 94 -0.66 -2.62 10.01
CA VAL A 94 0.13 -1.63 10.75
C VAL A 94 0.03 -0.28 10.04
N ALA A 95 0.22 -0.25 8.72
CA ALA A 95 0.09 0.96 7.92
C ALA A 95 -1.33 1.53 8.02
N GLN A 96 -2.35 0.70 7.82
CA GLN A 96 -3.75 1.08 7.93
C GLN A 96 -4.07 1.68 9.29
N ARG A 97 -3.69 1.02 10.39
CA ARG A 97 -3.95 1.55 11.74
C ARG A 97 -3.24 2.86 12.01
N LEU A 98 -2.01 3.04 11.54
CA LEU A 98 -1.30 4.30 11.71
C LEU A 98 -2.01 5.45 11.00
N ILE A 99 -2.47 5.22 9.76
CA ILE A 99 -3.17 6.23 8.96
C ILE A 99 -4.57 6.48 9.53
N ALA A 100 -5.34 5.43 9.80
CA ALA A 100 -6.68 5.53 10.37
C ALA A 100 -6.69 6.20 11.75
N SER A 101 -5.69 5.93 12.60
CA SER A 101 -5.60 6.56 13.93
C SER A 101 -5.26 8.05 13.87
N ALA A 102 -4.74 8.53 12.74
CA ALA A 102 -4.42 9.93 12.50
C ALA A 102 -5.49 10.66 11.67
N ALA A 103 -6.52 9.95 11.19
CA ALA A 103 -7.47 10.48 10.21
C ALA A 103 -8.37 11.57 10.79
N ASP A 104 -8.81 11.43 12.04
CA ASP A 104 -9.69 12.41 12.70
C ASP A 104 -8.98 13.76 12.94
N ASP A 105 -7.69 13.70 13.25
CA ASP A 105 -6.86 14.87 13.53
C ASP A 105 -6.04 15.33 12.31
N TRP A 106 -6.37 14.82 11.11
CA TRP A 106 -5.54 14.99 9.91
C TRP A 106 -5.25 16.45 9.58
N HIS A 107 -6.26 17.32 9.69
CA HIS A 107 -6.15 18.75 9.41
C HIS A 107 -5.21 19.48 10.38
N GLU A 108 -5.22 19.10 11.67
CA GLU A 108 -4.30 19.66 12.66
C GLU A 108 -2.87 19.16 12.45
N LEU A 109 -2.72 17.86 12.17
CA LEU A 109 -1.43 17.23 11.89
C LEU A 109 -0.77 17.83 10.65
N ASP A 110 -1.53 17.98 9.57
CA ASP A 110 -1.06 18.57 8.32
C ASP A 110 -0.61 20.02 8.53
N GLY A 111 -1.44 20.86 9.17
CA GLY A 111 -1.06 22.24 9.49
C GLY A 111 0.19 22.34 10.36
N MET A 112 0.30 21.48 11.39
CA MET A 112 1.45 21.43 12.29
C MET A 112 2.76 21.05 11.58
N LEU A 113 2.69 20.08 10.65
CA LEU A 113 3.84 19.59 9.90
C LEU A 113 4.23 20.56 8.76
N LEU A 114 3.24 21.16 8.10
CA LEU A 114 3.47 22.17 7.07
C LEU A 114 4.20 23.39 7.64
N LEU A 115 3.84 23.84 8.85
CA LEU A 115 4.59 24.89 9.58
C LEU A 115 6.05 24.53 9.87
N ARG A 116 6.39 23.24 9.86
CA ARG A 116 7.76 22.71 10.01
C ARG A 116 8.42 22.37 8.67
N GLY A 117 7.79 22.74 7.55
CA GLY A 117 8.29 22.48 6.20
C GLY A 117 8.10 21.05 5.71
N VAL A 118 7.17 20.30 6.30
CA VAL A 118 6.82 18.94 5.88
C VAL A 118 5.45 18.96 5.24
N ASP A 119 5.41 18.76 3.92
CA ASP A 119 4.18 18.51 3.16
C ASP A 119 3.84 17.02 3.24
N LEU A 120 2.73 16.68 3.90
CA LEU A 120 2.30 15.30 4.10
C LEU A 120 1.85 14.62 2.81
N VAL A 121 1.22 15.35 1.89
CA VAL A 121 0.75 14.82 0.61
C VAL A 121 1.96 14.45 -0.24
N GLU A 122 2.95 15.34 -0.31
CA GLU A 122 4.22 15.07 -0.98
C GLU A 122 4.97 13.90 -0.34
N LEU A 123 4.98 13.83 1.00
CA LEU A 123 5.62 12.74 1.73
C LEU A 123 4.93 11.39 1.44
N ALA A 124 3.61 11.36 1.40
CA ALA A 124 2.83 10.17 1.06
C ALA A 124 3.11 9.73 -0.38
N ARG A 125 3.15 10.67 -1.33
CA ARG A 125 3.49 10.40 -2.73
C ARG A 125 4.88 9.81 -2.91
N ALA A 126 5.90 10.44 -2.33
CA ALA A 126 7.30 10.10 -2.59
C ALA A 126 7.85 9.00 -1.67
N ALA A 127 7.36 8.92 -0.43
CA ALA A 127 7.89 8.03 0.58
C ALA A 127 6.83 7.56 1.61
N PRO A 128 5.86 6.71 1.22
CA PRO A 128 4.82 6.20 2.12
C PRO A 128 5.36 5.54 3.40
N ALA A 129 6.54 4.92 3.33
CA ALA A 129 7.21 4.37 4.50
C ALA A 129 7.60 5.44 5.54
N ARG A 130 8.06 6.61 5.07
CA ARG A 130 8.42 7.73 5.94
C ARG A 130 7.18 8.36 6.55
N LEU A 131 6.08 8.46 5.79
CA LEU A 131 4.77 8.86 6.33
C LEU A 131 4.38 7.98 7.52
N CYS A 132 4.45 6.65 7.38
CA CYS A 132 4.14 5.74 8.49
C CYS A 132 5.05 5.95 9.70
N ASN A 133 6.32 6.29 9.50
CA ASN A 133 7.24 6.62 10.60
C ASN A 133 6.85 7.91 11.32
N VAL A 134 6.44 8.94 10.56
CA VAL A 134 5.96 10.21 11.11
C VAL A 134 4.69 9.98 11.92
N MET A 135 3.69 9.28 11.36
CA MET A 135 2.45 8.96 12.07
C MET A 135 2.71 8.16 13.34
N HIS A 136 3.56 7.15 13.27
CA HIS A 136 3.96 6.38 14.45
C HIS A 136 4.59 7.27 15.51
N ARG A 137 5.54 8.14 15.13
CA ARG A 137 6.21 9.05 16.06
C ARG A 137 5.22 10.00 16.74
N LEU A 138 4.31 10.59 15.98
CA LEU A 138 3.30 11.52 16.49
C LEU A 138 2.37 10.84 17.49
N ILE A 139 1.88 9.64 17.17
CA ILE A 139 0.97 8.90 18.05
C ILE A 139 1.65 8.50 19.37
N VAL A 140 2.93 8.12 19.34
CA VAL A 140 3.66 7.70 20.56
C VAL A 140 4.31 8.86 21.31
N GLU A 141 4.26 10.08 20.76
CA GLU A 141 4.81 11.26 21.41
C GLU A 141 3.98 11.62 22.64
N GLY A 142 4.63 11.77 23.80
CA GLY A 142 3.97 12.07 25.06
C GLY A 142 3.32 10.87 25.76
N LEU A 143 3.21 9.69 25.11
CA LEU A 143 2.71 8.48 25.78
C LEU A 143 3.69 7.98 26.86
N GLY A 144 3.14 7.57 28.00
CA GLY A 144 3.89 6.87 29.04
C GLY A 144 4.35 5.49 28.56
N LYS A 145 5.31 4.88 29.28
CA LYS A 145 5.88 3.57 28.89
C LYS A 145 4.80 2.50 28.70
N THR A 146 3.87 2.38 29.65
CA THR A 146 2.79 1.38 29.61
C THR A 146 1.84 1.60 28.44
N ASP A 147 1.43 2.86 28.19
CA ASP A 147 0.52 3.18 27.09
C ASP A 147 1.17 2.93 25.73
N ARG A 148 2.47 3.28 25.60
CA ARG A 148 3.25 2.98 24.41
C ARG A 148 3.37 1.48 24.15
N GLU A 149 3.64 0.68 25.18
CA GLU A 149 3.70 -0.78 25.06
C GLU A 149 2.34 -1.36 24.63
N MET A 150 1.25 -0.85 25.21
CA MET A 150 -0.11 -1.25 24.84
C MET A 150 -0.44 -0.86 23.39
N PHE A 151 -0.07 0.34 22.97
CA PHE A 151 -0.22 0.80 21.59
C PHE A 151 0.56 -0.09 20.61
N GLU A 152 1.84 -0.35 20.87
CA GLU A 152 2.67 -1.24 20.06
C GLU A 152 2.08 -2.65 19.94
N PHE A 153 1.58 -3.20 21.05
CA PHE A 153 0.92 -4.51 21.05
C PHE A 153 -0.34 -4.51 20.16
N ARG A 154 -1.20 -3.49 20.31
CA ARG A 154 -2.40 -3.33 19.48
C ARG A 154 -2.02 -3.17 18.01
N LEU A 155 -1.03 -2.34 17.72
CA LEU A 155 -0.59 -2.01 16.38
C LEU A 155 -0.11 -3.27 15.62
N ARG A 156 0.66 -4.14 16.27
CA ARG A 156 1.24 -5.34 15.64
C ARG A 156 0.26 -6.50 15.49
N ARG A 157 -0.83 -6.53 16.25
CA ARG A 157 -1.78 -7.64 16.28
C ARG A 157 -2.51 -7.79 14.93
N PRO A 158 -2.42 -8.91 14.21
CA PRO A 158 -3.14 -9.07 12.95
C PRO A 158 -4.67 -8.99 13.15
N PRO A 159 -5.43 -8.44 12.19
CA PRO A 159 -6.88 -8.55 12.14
C PRO A 159 -7.36 -10.00 12.14
N ARG A 160 -8.63 -10.23 12.48
CA ARG A 160 -9.21 -11.58 12.46
C ARG A 160 -9.17 -12.15 11.04
N GLY A 161 -8.78 -13.41 10.91
CA GLY A 161 -8.73 -14.10 9.62
C GLY A 161 -7.45 -13.91 8.80
N VAL A 162 -6.52 -13.07 9.26
CA VAL A 162 -5.21 -12.88 8.60
C VAL A 162 -4.23 -13.96 9.04
N ASP A 163 -3.77 -14.77 8.08
CA ASP A 163 -2.72 -15.76 8.31
C ASP A 163 -1.34 -15.17 8.02
N VAL A 164 -0.64 -14.79 9.10
CA VAL A 164 0.68 -14.12 9.05
C VAL A 164 1.76 -14.99 8.41
N ARG A 165 1.52 -16.31 8.26
CA ARG A 165 2.51 -17.25 7.69
C ARG A 165 2.51 -17.32 6.16
N ARG A 166 1.56 -16.66 5.47
CA ARG A 166 1.33 -16.82 4.02
C ARG A 166 1.57 -15.57 3.17
N THR A 167 1.97 -14.45 3.75
CA THR A 167 2.17 -13.20 3.00
C THR A 167 3.49 -13.24 2.22
N GLN A 168 3.49 -13.79 1.00
CA GLN A 168 4.59 -13.67 0.05
C GLN A 168 4.59 -12.27 -0.56
N VAL A 169 5.66 -11.52 -0.33
CA VAL A 169 5.93 -10.22 -0.98
C VAL A 169 6.57 -10.51 -2.34
N MET A 170 6.11 -9.86 -3.41
CA MET A 170 6.76 -9.93 -4.74
C MET A 170 8.26 -9.67 -4.59
N THR A 171 9.05 -10.56 -5.16
CA THR A 171 10.51 -10.48 -5.17
C THR A 171 10.98 -9.40 -6.14
N ASP A 172 12.16 -8.83 -5.89
CA ASP A 172 12.78 -7.83 -6.79
C ASP A 172 12.94 -8.37 -8.23
N ALA A 173 13.07 -9.69 -8.39
CA ALA A 173 13.13 -10.35 -9.69
C ALA A 173 11.79 -10.29 -10.43
N GLU A 174 10.68 -10.51 -9.72
CA GLU A 174 9.33 -10.39 -10.26
C GLU A 174 9.01 -8.92 -10.61
N GLN A 175 9.40 -7.97 -9.75
CA GLN A 175 9.27 -6.54 -10.06
C GLN A 175 10.09 -6.11 -11.29
N GLY A 176 11.33 -6.60 -11.43
CA GLY A 176 12.20 -6.29 -12.56
C GLY A 176 11.72 -6.91 -13.88
N ALA A 177 11.21 -8.14 -13.84
CA ALA A 177 10.61 -8.80 -14.99
C ALA A 177 9.32 -8.08 -15.44
N ALA A 178 8.49 -7.69 -14.47
CA ALA A 178 7.25 -6.96 -14.66
C ALA A 178 7.51 -5.58 -15.33
N PHE A 179 8.51 -4.82 -14.87
CA PHE A 179 8.89 -3.55 -15.48
C PHE A 179 9.37 -3.68 -16.94
N MET A 180 10.15 -4.71 -17.25
CA MET A 180 10.64 -4.95 -18.62
C MET A 180 9.52 -5.37 -19.57
N ALA A 181 8.53 -6.13 -19.08
CA ALA A 181 7.36 -6.52 -19.85
C ALA A 181 6.49 -5.30 -20.25
N ALA A 182 6.26 -4.36 -19.32
CA ALA A 182 5.53 -3.12 -19.59
C ALA A 182 6.21 -2.24 -20.65
N MET A 183 7.54 -2.11 -20.59
CA MET A 183 8.31 -1.36 -21.58
C MET A 183 8.24 -1.97 -22.97
N GLY A 184 8.17 -3.31 -23.07
CA GLY A 184 7.97 -4.02 -24.33
C GLY A 184 6.58 -3.80 -24.92
N ALA A 185 5.54 -3.83 -24.09
CA ALA A 185 4.14 -3.62 -24.52
C ALA A 185 3.92 -2.20 -25.07
N LEU A 186 4.53 -1.17 -24.46
CA LEU A 186 4.48 0.22 -24.92
C LEU A 186 5.20 0.45 -26.27
N GLN A 187 6.19 -0.37 -26.60
CA GLN A 187 6.89 -0.31 -27.90
C GLN A 187 6.16 -1.07 -29.01
N GLY A 188 5.36 -2.08 -28.67
CA GLY A 188 4.56 -2.87 -29.63
C GLY A 188 3.25 -2.21 -30.08
N GLY A 189 2.70 -1.28 -29.32
CA GLY A 189 1.45 -0.57 -29.66
C GLY A 189 1.59 0.60 -30.64
N ARG A 190 2.74 0.75 -31.32
CA ARG A 190 3.07 1.85 -32.24
C ARG A 190 3.25 1.44 -33.71
N SER A 191 2.86 0.23 -34.08
CA SER A 191 2.87 -0.26 -35.47
C SER A 191 1.48 -0.32 -36.08
#